data_AF-A0AAE5S0B0-F1
#
_entry.id   AF-A0AAE5S0B0-F1
#
_cell.length_a   1.000
_cell.length_b   1.000
_cell.length_c   1.000
_cell.angle_alpha   90.00
_cell.angle_beta   90.00
_cell.angle_gamma   90.00
#
_symmetry.space_group_name_H-M   'P 1'
#
loop_
_entity.id
_entity.type
_entity.pdbx_description
1 polymer ?
#
loop_
_entity_poly.entity_id
_entity_poly.type
_entity_poly.pdbx_seq_one_letter_code
_entity_poly.pdbx_strand_id
1 'polypeptide(L)'
;MMKSSLDHIPPRKQRELARALEILHEEFEDALGEGTSDFKKRGRILKIILFGSYARGTFVDEPHTMKGYRSDFDILVIVNNRKLTDFAEYWYKAADRLIR
;
A
#
# COMPACT_ATOMS: atom_id res chain seq x y z
N MET A 1 -17.95 13.71 2.08
CA MET A 1 -17.47 12.97 3.27
C MET A 1 -16.59 11.83 2.75
N MET A 2 -15.35 11.67 3.22
CA MET A 2 -14.50 10.53 2.79
C MET A 2 -15.15 9.23 3.27
N LYS A 3 -15.37 8.27 2.39
CA LYS A 3 -15.84 6.93 2.79
C LYS A 3 -14.70 6.22 3.51
N SER A 4 -14.94 5.81 4.75
CA SER A 4 -13.98 5.05 5.57
C SER A 4 -14.23 3.54 5.52
N SER A 5 -15.41 3.13 5.03
CA SER A 5 -15.77 1.71 4.88
C SER A 5 -15.20 1.13 3.58
N LEU A 6 -14.81 -0.15 3.64
CA LEU A 6 -14.37 -0.97 2.51
C LEU A 6 -15.45 -1.97 2.06
N ASP A 7 -16.69 -1.84 2.53
CA ASP A 7 -17.77 -2.82 2.30
C ASP A 7 -18.11 -3.03 0.81
N HIS A 8 -17.80 -2.04 -0.04
CA HIS A 8 -17.96 -2.15 -1.49
C HIS A 8 -16.85 -2.97 -2.17
N ILE A 9 -15.79 -3.33 -1.45
CA ILE A 9 -14.69 -4.17 -1.94
C ILE A 9 -15.00 -5.63 -1.57
N PRO A 10 -14.86 -6.60 -2.49
CA PRO A 10 -15.09 -8.00 -2.18
C PRO A 10 -14.23 -8.51 -1.02
N PRO A 11 -14.73 -9.41 -0.14
CA PRO A 11 -13.98 -9.85 1.05
C PRO A 11 -12.58 -10.42 0.77
N ARG A 12 -12.41 -11.10 -0.38
CA ARG A 12 -11.09 -11.58 -0.81
C ARG A 12 -10.11 -10.43 -1.06
N LYS A 13 -10.58 -9.40 -1.75
CA LYS A 13 -9.80 -8.20 -2.07
C LYS A 13 -9.53 -7.35 -0.81
N GLN A 14 -10.45 -7.33 0.15
CA GLN A 14 -10.18 -6.72 1.46
C GLN A 14 -9.04 -7.43 2.21
N ARG A 15 -8.98 -8.77 2.16
CA ARG A 15 -7.85 -9.53 2.74
C ARG A 15 -6.53 -9.27 2.02
N GLU A 16 -6.55 -9.22 0.68
CA GLU A 16 -5.38 -8.85 -0.12
C GLU A 16 -4.89 -7.44 0.26
N LEU A 17 -5.81 -6.47 0.42
CA LEU A 17 -5.47 -5.12 0.86
C LEU A 17 -4.93 -5.08 2.30
N ALA A 18 -5.52 -5.84 3.22
CA ALA A 18 -5.01 -5.97 4.60
C ALA A 18 -3.58 -6.52 4.61
N ARG A 19 -3.30 -7.54 3.79
CA ARG A 19 -1.96 -8.08 3.65
C ARG A 19 -0.98 -7.07 3.05
N ALA A 20 -1.43 -6.27 2.09
CA ALA A 20 -0.60 -5.19 1.54
C ALA A 20 -0.23 -4.15 2.60
N LEU A 21 -1.19 -3.79 3.47
CA LEU A 21 -0.93 -2.88 4.60
C LEU A 21 0.09 -3.47 5.58
N GLU A 22 -0.03 -4.75 5.93
CA GLU A 22 0.95 -5.45 6.78
C GLU A 22 2.36 -5.38 6.17
N ILE A 23 2.51 -5.73 4.89
CA ILE A 23 3.79 -5.69 4.19
C ILE A 23 4.38 -4.27 4.20
N LEU A 24 3.57 -3.25 3.91
CA LEU A 24 4.02 -1.86 3.92
C LEU A 24 4.53 -1.42 5.30
N HIS A 25 3.88 -1.88 6.37
CA HIS A 25 4.32 -1.57 7.74
C HIS A 25 5.56 -2.35 8.14
N GLU A 26 5.61 -3.66 7.89
CA GLU A 26 6.76 -4.52 8.20
C GLU A 26 8.03 -4.00 7.54
N GLU A 27 8.00 -3.79 6.22
CA GLU A 27 9.18 -3.38 5.46
C GLU A 27 9.62 -1.94 5.79
N PHE A 28 8.67 -1.07 6.15
CA PHE A 28 9.00 0.28 6.59
C PHE A 28 9.71 0.25 7.95
N GLU A 29 9.23 -0.54 8.91
CA GLU A 29 9.90 -0.69 10.21
C GLU A 29 11.28 -1.32 10.07
N ASP A 30 11.42 -2.34 9.21
CA ASP A 30 12.72 -2.97 8.93
C ASP A 30 13.71 -1.97 8.32
N ALA A 31 13.28 -1.19 7.32
CA ALA A 31 14.11 -0.16 6.69
C ALA A 31 14.53 0.97 7.66
N LEU A 32 13.72 1.26 8.68
CA LEU A 32 14.07 2.19 9.75
C LEU A 32 15.01 1.56 10.80
N GLY A 33 14.80 0.29 11.13
CA GLY A 33 15.59 -0.47 12.11
C GLY A 33 17.05 -0.65 11.70
N GLU A 34 17.34 -0.62 10.40
CA GLU A 34 18.69 -0.69 9.85
C GLU A 34 19.56 0.57 10.12
N GLY A 35 19.01 1.67 10.65
CA GLY A 35 19.76 2.92 10.79
C GLY A 35 19.72 3.61 12.16
N THR A 36 20.88 4.12 12.59
CA THR A 36 21.07 4.74 13.91
C THR A 36 20.78 6.25 13.95
N SER A 37 20.49 6.87 12.80
CA SER A 37 20.29 8.31 12.69
C SER A 37 18.98 8.79 13.36
N ASP A 38 18.98 10.01 13.89
CA ASP A 38 17.82 10.56 14.60
C ASP A 38 16.56 10.68 13.73
N PHE A 39 16.72 10.88 12.42
CA PHE A 39 15.59 10.92 11.51
C PHE A 39 14.98 9.53 11.29
N LYS A 40 15.78 8.46 11.25
CA LYS A 40 15.28 7.09 11.11
C LYS A 40 14.51 6.67 12.37
N LYS A 41 15.03 6.98 13.57
CA LYS A 41 14.32 6.75 14.85
C LYS A 41 12.94 7.42 14.93
N ARG A 42 12.80 8.58 14.29
CA ARG A 42 11.56 9.37 14.27
C ARG A 42 10.73 9.14 13.00
N GLY A 43 11.14 8.25 12.09
CA GLY A 43 10.42 7.99 10.85
C GLY A 43 9.06 7.36 11.12
N ARG A 44 7.99 7.89 10.51
CA ARG A 44 6.63 7.39 10.69
C ARG A 44 5.85 7.44 9.39
N ILE A 45 5.06 6.41 9.13
CA ILE A 45 3.92 6.49 8.22
C ILE A 45 2.83 7.31 8.92
N LEU A 46 2.40 8.38 8.27
CA LEU A 46 1.32 9.25 8.75
C LEU A 46 -0.05 8.76 8.28
N LYS A 47 -0.14 8.32 7.03
CA LYS A 47 -1.38 7.79 6.43
C LYS A 47 -1.05 6.79 5.33
N ILE A 48 -1.94 5.83 5.16
CA ILE A 48 -2.02 5.00 3.96
C ILE A 48 -3.40 5.23 3.36
N ILE A 49 -3.44 5.56 2.07
CA ILE A 49 -4.67 5.94 1.37
C ILE A 49 -4.85 5.01 0.18
N LEU A 50 -5.96 4.28 0.16
CA LEU A 50 -6.46 3.64 -1.04
C LEU A 50 -7.13 4.69 -1.92
N PHE A 51 -6.70 4.80 -3.18
CA PHE A 51 -7.35 5.64 -4.19
C PHE A 51 -7.69 4.82 -5.44
N GLY A 52 -8.09 5.48 -6.52
CA GLY A 52 -8.35 4.80 -7.78
C GLY A 52 -9.66 4.02 -7.84
N SER A 53 -9.66 2.91 -8.58
CA SER A 53 -10.88 2.18 -8.95
C SER A 53 -11.51 1.44 -7.76
N TYR A 54 -10.70 0.77 -6.93
CA TYR A 54 -11.18 0.11 -5.71
C TYR A 54 -11.70 1.08 -4.67
N ALA A 55 -11.08 2.26 -4.51
CA ALA A 55 -11.61 3.29 -3.60
C ALA A 55 -12.99 3.80 -4.05
N ARG A 56 -13.23 3.88 -5.36
CA ARG A 56 -14.48 4.39 -5.96
C ARG A 56 -15.56 3.33 -6.17
N GLY A 57 -15.22 2.05 -6.06
CA GLY A 57 -16.13 0.95 -6.42
C GLY A 57 -16.33 0.77 -7.93
N THR A 58 -15.42 1.32 -8.75
CA THR A 58 -15.44 1.20 -10.22
C THR A 58 -14.36 0.25 -10.73
N PHE A 59 -13.89 -0.66 -9.88
CA PHE A 59 -12.90 -1.66 -10.24
C PHE A 59 -13.52 -2.73 -11.15
N VAL A 60 -12.69 -3.33 -11.99
CA VAL A 60 -13.04 -4.43 -12.89
C VAL A 60 -12.27 -5.67 -12.44
N ASP A 61 -12.96 -6.81 -12.29
CA ASP A 61 -12.36 -8.12 -12.04
C ASP A 61 -13.06 -9.14 -12.97
N GLU A 62 -12.61 -9.18 -14.23
CA GLU A 62 -13.19 -10.03 -15.28
C GLU A 62 -12.21 -11.09 -15.77
N PRO A 63 -11.84 -12.08 -14.92
CA PRO A 63 -10.87 -13.11 -15.29
C PRO A 63 -11.37 -14.07 -16.38
N HIS A 64 -12.67 -14.07 -16.66
CA HIS A 64 -13.32 -15.00 -17.61
C HIS A 64 -13.62 -14.38 -18.97
N THR A 65 -13.27 -13.11 -19.22
CA THR A 65 -13.44 -12.48 -20.54
C THR A 65 -12.16 -12.63 -21.36
N MET A 66 -12.26 -12.57 -22.71
CA MET A 66 -11.09 -12.64 -23.61
C MET A 66 -10.01 -11.59 -23.31
N LYS A 67 -10.37 -10.50 -22.61
CA LYS A 67 -9.45 -9.42 -22.25
C LYS A 67 -8.81 -9.58 -20.88
N GLY A 68 -9.41 -10.37 -19.98
CA GLY A 68 -8.84 -10.67 -18.66
C GLY A 68 -8.59 -9.45 -17.79
N TYR A 69 -9.35 -8.35 -17.96
CA TYR A 69 -9.06 -7.11 -17.25
C TYR A 69 -9.24 -7.27 -15.75
N ARG A 70 -8.20 -6.83 -15.02
CA ARG A 70 -8.19 -6.82 -13.57
C ARG A 70 -7.62 -5.50 -13.10
N SER A 71 -8.37 -4.82 -12.24
CA SER A 71 -7.88 -3.62 -11.57
C SER A 71 -6.85 -3.99 -10.50
N ASP A 72 -5.82 -3.16 -10.40
CA ASP A 72 -4.84 -3.17 -9.32
C ASP A 72 -5.27 -2.23 -8.19
N PHE A 73 -4.56 -2.27 -7.06
CA PHE A 73 -4.74 -1.33 -5.97
C PHE A 73 -3.83 -0.11 -6.16
N ASP A 74 -4.43 1.07 -6.16
CA ASP A 74 -3.69 2.33 -6.12
C ASP A 74 -3.53 2.78 -4.66
N ILE A 75 -2.31 2.72 -4.13
CA ILE A 75 -2.01 3.04 -2.72
C ILE A 75 -1.03 4.21 -2.64
N LEU A 76 -1.38 5.22 -1.84
CA LEU A 76 -0.49 6.33 -1.47
C LEU A 76 -0.10 6.21 0.00
N VAL A 77 1.21 6.14 0.25
CA VAL A 77 1.77 6.19 1.60
C VAL A 77 2.31 7.59 1.88
N ILE A 78 1.87 8.20 2.97
CA ILE A 78 2.32 9.51 3.43
C ILE A 78 3.24 9.31 4.63
N VAL A 79 4.42 9.90 4.59
CA VAL A 79 5.44 9.81 5.66
C VAL A 79 5.76 11.18 6.24
N ASN A 80 6.30 11.18 7.46
CA ASN A 80 6.58 12.41 8.21
C ASN A 80 7.92 13.09 7.86
N ASN A 81 8.70 12.52 6.95
CA ASN A 81 10.00 13.05 6.55
C ASN A 81 10.26 12.81 5.06
N ARG A 82 10.73 13.85 4.34
CA ARG A 82 11.02 13.76 2.91
C ARG A 82 12.07 12.70 2.56
N LYS A 83 13.04 12.41 3.44
CA LYS A 83 14.03 11.35 3.17
C LYS A 83 13.39 9.98 3.01
N LEU A 84 12.30 9.73 3.73
CA LEU A 84 11.55 8.47 3.71
C LEU A 84 10.71 8.30 2.44
N THR A 85 10.70 9.27 1.52
CA THR A 85 10.05 9.12 0.21
C THR A 85 10.97 8.48 -0.82
N ASP A 86 12.24 8.20 -0.50
CA ASP A 86 13.14 7.50 -1.41
C ASP A 86 12.65 6.06 -1.60
N PHE A 87 12.20 5.75 -2.81
CA PHE A 87 11.65 4.44 -3.13
C PHE A 87 12.70 3.34 -3.07
N ALA A 88 13.90 3.59 -3.59
CA ALA A 88 14.94 2.57 -3.67
C ALA A 88 15.46 2.21 -2.28
N GLU A 89 15.59 3.19 -1.38
CA GLU A 89 16.08 2.95 -0.03
C GLU A 89 15.02 2.33 0.89
N TYR A 90 13.76 2.81 0.85
CA TYR A 90 12.77 2.47 1.89
C TYR A 90 11.59 1.61 1.43
N TRP A 91 11.33 1.49 0.12
CA TRP A 91 10.08 0.90 -0.38
C TRP A 91 10.27 -0.25 -1.38
N TYR A 92 11.48 -0.43 -1.91
CA TYR A 92 11.77 -1.47 -2.90
C TYR A 92 11.42 -2.88 -2.40
N LYS A 93 11.81 -3.22 -1.16
CA LYS A 93 11.50 -4.54 -0.56
C LYS A 93 9.99 -4.75 -0.40
N ALA A 94 9.25 -3.71 0.01
CA ALA A 94 7.79 -3.75 0.08
C ALA A 94 7.16 -4.00 -1.30
N ALA A 95 7.60 -3.27 -2.32
CA ALA A 95 7.11 -3.43 -3.68
C ALA A 95 7.39 -4.84 -4.25
N ASP A 96 8.58 -5.38 -4.02
CA ASP A 96 8.92 -6.75 -4.42
C ASP A 96 8.01 -7.80 -3.74
N ARG A 97 7.72 -7.64 -2.44
CA ARG A 97 6.78 -8.51 -1.72
C ARG A 97 5.32 -8.37 -2.17
N LEU A 98 4.92 -7.22 -2.69
CA LEU A 98 3.56 -6.97 -3.17
C LEU A 98 3.29 -7.53 -4.57
N ILE A 99 4.34 -7.72 -5.38
CA ILE A 99 4.23 -8.19 -6.77
C ILE A 99 4.30 -9.73 -6.87
N ARG A 100 4.74 -10.40 -5.81
CA ARG A 100 4.85 -11.88 -5.71
C ARG A 100 3.52 -12.52 -5.32
#